data_AF-A0A3B8YRX6-F1
#
_entry.id   AF-A0A3B8YRX6-F1
#
_cell.length_a   1.000
_cell.length_b   1.000
_cell.length_c   1.000
_cell.angle_alpha   90.00
_cell.angle_beta   90.00
_cell.angle_gamma   90.00
#
_symmetry.space_group_name_H-M   'P 1'
#
loop_
_entity.id
_entity.type
_entity.pdbx_description
1 polymer ?
#
loop_
_entity_poly.entity_id
_entity_poly.type
_entity_poly.pdbx_seq_one_letter_code
_entity_poly.pdbx_strand_id
1 'polypeptide(L)'
;MDSYQEFHGAPSQRIPNISAQTPNLVDGSADRSADGASMTGGSVTDGSVTGRQHRLQAGRQVATRIHYLYTQSRQILTENAGLYGDRGWQLQPYSGCAKDVQPPHTGAATTDKRPKGRSSATSAETFADRSNTPGRARRVVVNPASPELLQETLASRRWRSAPITLAGASDCYQPIERQLRLTRRCLEVLAAARNPVVIHTTSDLVLRDLDLLAGLARRRSAQVHLSLTTLDDELAERLEPGHTQPSARLAAIRRLADAGIPTSVVAAPILPGLNDSEIPAILGAAAQAGARSAAW
;
A
#
# COMPACT_ATOMS: atom_id res chain seq x y z
N MET A 1 -23.64 -10.29 -6.73
CA MET A 1 -23.23 -10.97 -5.48
C MET A 1 -22.67 -12.33 -5.87
N ASP A 2 -21.83 -12.92 -5.02
CA ASP A 2 -21.20 -14.25 -5.17
C ASP A 2 -20.07 -14.39 -6.21
N SER A 3 -18.93 -13.76 -5.90
CA SER A 3 -17.64 -14.03 -6.57
C SER A 3 -16.44 -14.03 -5.60
N TYR A 4 -16.61 -14.62 -4.41
CA TYR A 4 -15.55 -14.80 -3.42
C TYR A 4 -15.46 -16.25 -2.95
N GLN A 5 -14.24 -16.80 -2.86
CA GLN A 5 -14.04 -18.15 -2.30
C GLN A 5 -14.09 -18.08 -0.77
N GLU A 6 -14.95 -18.90 -0.16
CA GLU A 6 -15.00 -19.05 1.29
C GLU A 6 -13.65 -19.55 1.85
N PHE A 7 -13.11 -18.81 2.82
CA PHE A 7 -11.93 -19.22 3.57
C PHE A 7 -12.31 -20.27 4.62
N HIS A 8 -12.33 -21.55 4.26
CA HIS A 8 -12.51 -22.62 5.24
C HIS A 8 -11.30 -22.69 6.19
N GLY A 9 -11.50 -22.30 7.45
CA GLY A 9 -10.46 -22.21 8.47
C GLY A 9 -9.80 -23.56 8.77
N ALA A 10 -8.48 -23.64 8.66
CA ALA A 10 -7.70 -24.81 9.05
C ALA A 10 -7.62 -24.95 10.59
N PRO A 11 -7.59 -26.18 11.15
CA PRO A 11 -7.47 -26.39 12.58
C PRO A 11 -6.10 -25.94 13.11
N SER A 12 -6.11 -25.32 14.30
CA SER A 12 -4.93 -24.79 14.97
C SER A 12 -3.86 -25.86 15.22
N GLN A 13 -2.62 -25.59 14.81
CA GLN A 13 -1.43 -26.37 15.14
C GLN A 13 -0.38 -25.47 15.80
N ARG A 14 0.52 -26.05 16.60
CA ARG A 14 1.57 -25.28 17.31
C ARG A 14 2.55 -24.65 16.32
N ILE A 15 2.75 -23.34 16.44
CA ILE A 15 3.73 -22.57 15.68
C ILE A 15 5.14 -22.88 16.23
N PRO A 16 6.13 -23.25 15.40
CA PRO A 16 7.52 -23.41 15.84
C PRO A 16 8.17 -22.05 16.14
N ASN A 17 9.07 -22.01 17.12
CA ASN A 17 9.73 -20.78 17.55
C ASN A 17 10.80 -20.32 16.54
N ILE A 18 10.67 -19.10 16.03
CA ILE A 18 11.65 -18.48 15.11
C ILE A 18 12.52 -17.53 15.94
N SER A 19 13.81 -17.84 16.10
CA SER A 19 14.74 -16.99 16.86
C SER A 19 14.96 -15.63 16.21
N ALA A 20 14.73 -14.56 16.96
CA ALA A 20 14.97 -13.19 16.50
C ALA A 20 16.47 -12.83 16.52
N GLN A 21 16.93 -12.16 15.46
CA GLN A 21 18.14 -11.35 15.49
C GLN A 21 17.74 -9.88 15.31
N THR A 22 17.99 -9.06 16.32
CA THR A 22 17.69 -7.62 16.30
C THR A 22 18.85 -6.88 15.62
N PRO A 23 18.64 -6.15 14.52
CA PRO A 23 19.68 -5.29 13.95
C PRO A 23 19.85 -4.04 14.84
N ASN A 24 21.11 -3.66 15.11
CA ASN A 24 21.40 -2.40 15.79
C ASN A 24 21.00 -1.20 14.91
N LEU A 25 20.24 -0.28 15.49
CA LEU A 25 19.84 0.98 14.85
C LEU A 25 21.02 1.95 14.78
N VAL A 26 21.27 2.50 13.60
CA VAL A 26 22.24 3.58 13.37
C VAL A 26 21.51 4.71 12.65
N ASP A 27 21.57 5.93 13.19
CA ASP A 27 20.96 7.12 12.57
C ASP A 27 21.68 7.49 11.27
N GLY A 28 21.08 7.12 10.14
CA GLY A 28 21.61 7.39 8.80
C GLY A 28 21.15 8.73 8.23
N SER A 29 21.71 9.85 8.69
CA SER A 29 21.57 11.14 7.99
C SER A 29 22.49 11.18 6.77
N ALA A 30 21.99 10.77 5.61
CA ALA A 30 22.74 10.85 4.35
C ALA A 30 22.70 12.28 3.78
N ASP A 31 23.73 13.06 4.11
CA ASP A 31 24.06 14.32 3.43
C ASP A 31 24.84 14.03 2.13
N ARG A 32 24.61 14.82 1.07
CA ARG A 32 25.43 14.81 -0.16
C ARG A 32 25.54 16.20 -0.76
N SER A 33 26.77 16.69 -0.72
CA SER A 33 27.22 17.97 -1.29
C SER A 33 27.29 17.93 -2.83
N ALA A 34 27.51 19.12 -3.40
CA ALA A 34 27.46 19.39 -4.84
C ALA A 34 28.65 18.90 -5.65
N ASP A 35 28.42 18.73 -6.96
CA ASP A 35 29.25 19.08 -8.14
C ASP A 35 28.37 18.81 -9.39
N GLY A 36 28.41 19.53 -10.52
CA GLY A 36 29.20 20.70 -10.90
C GLY A 36 29.57 20.71 -12.39
N ALA A 37 28.67 21.11 -13.31
CA ALA A 37 29.02 21.42 -14.73
C ALA A 37 27.91 22.19 -15.48
N SER A 38 28.30 23.03 -16.44
CA SER A 38 27.45 23.85 -17.33
C SER A 38 27.67 23.52 -18.82
N MET A 39 27.00 24.29 -19.72
CA MET A 39 27.14 24.43 -21.20
C MET A 39 25.78 24.18 -21.92
N THR A 40 24.92 25.18 -22.16
CA THR A 40 24.88 26.19 -23.25
C THR A 40 24.46 25.68 -24.66
N GLY A 41 23.35 26.24 -25.17
CA GLY A 41 23.22 26.66 -26.58
C GLY A 41 22.15 25.98 -27.46
N GLY A 42 21.36 26.79 -28.19
CA GLY A 42 20.66 26.38 -29.42
C GLY A 42 19.15 26.66 -29.49
N SER A 43 18.74 27.71 -30.20
CA SER A 43 17.34 28.06 -30.49
C SER A 43 17.07 28.10 -32.00
N VAL A 44 15.94 27.54 -32.47
CA VAL A 44 15.35 27.84 -33.80
C VAL A 44 13.80 27.75 -33.74
N THR A 45 13.10 28.57 -34.54
CA THR A 45 11.63 28.62 -34.72
C THR A 45 11.21 27.96 -36.06
N ASP A 46 9.95 27.83 -36.48
CA ASP A 46 8.64 28.27 -35.97
C ASP A 46 7.55 27.25 -36.42
N GLY A 47 6.30 27.43 -36.02
CA GLY A 47 5.18 26.63 -36.54
C GLY A 47 3.90 26.72 -35.71
N SER A 48 3.06 27.71 -36.00
CA SER A 48 1.77 27.89 -35.31
C SER A 48 0.65 27.04 -35.91
N VAL A 49 0.02 26.20 -35.07
CA VAL A 49 -1.33 25.64 -35.33
C VAL A 49 -2.15 25.80 -34.05
N THR A 50 -3.31 26.44 -34.18
CA THR A 50 -4.16 26.87 -33.07
C THR A 50 -5.05 25.75 -32.54
N GLY A 51 -4.75 25.28 -31.33
CA GLY A 51 -5.69 24.55 -30.47
C GLY A 51 -5.53 25.00 -29.02
N ARG A 52 -6.63 25.25 -28.30
CA ARG A 52 -6.58 25.56 -26.85
C ARG A 52 -6.27 24.27 -26.06
N GLN A 53 -5.02 23.82 -26.14
CA GLN A 53 -4.50 22.87 -25.16
C GLN A 53 -4.43 23.58 -23.81
N HIS A 54 -5.12 23.03 -22.81
CA HIS A 54 -4.85 23.38 -21.42
C HIS A 54 -3.45 22.87 -21.08
N ARG A 55 -2.43 23.72 -21.27
CA ARG A 55 -1.04 23.43 -20.91
C ARG A 55 -0.91 23.37 -19.39
N LEU A 56 -1.27 22.22 -18.83
CA LEU A 56 -1.01 21.85 -17.45
C LEU A 56 0.50 21.91 -17.24
N GLN A 57 0.97 22.88 -16.45
CA GLN A 57 2.40 23.07 -16.22
C GLN A 57 2.98 21.86 -15.48
N ALA A 58 4.14 21.38 -15.92
CA ALA A 58 4.90 20.37 -15.20
C ALA A 58 5.23 20.87 -13.79
N GLY A 59 4.62 20.25 -12.78
CA GLY A 59 4.85 20.58 -11.38
C GLY A 59 6.31 20.28 -11.01
N ARG A 60 6.99 21.26 -10.42
CA ARG A 60 8.36 21.08 -9.92
C ARG A 60 8.35 20.03 -8.80
N GLN A 61 8.94 18.86 -9.04
CA GLN A 61 9.00 17.77 -8.07
C GLN A 61 9.72 18.25 -6.80
N VAL A 62 8.96 18.43 -5.71
CA VAL A 62 9.51 18.81 -4.41
C VAL A 62 10.06 17.56 -3.75
N ALA A 63 11.30 17.60 -3.26
CA ALA A 63 11.88 16.47 -2.55
C ALA A 63 11.15 16.22 -1.22
N THR A 64 10.19 15.30 -1.24
CA THR A 64 9.34 14.96 -0.09
C THR A 64 10.16 14.27 1.00
N ARG A 65 10.54 15.01 2.05
CA ARG A 65 11.23 14.47 3.22
C ARG A 65 10.29 13.54 4.00
N ILE A 66 10.65 12.26 4.11
CA ILE A 66 9.90 11.26 4.89
C ILE A 66 10.54 11.13 6.28
N HIS A 67 9.73 11.23 7.33
CA HIS A 67 10.12 10.95 8.70
C HIS A 67 9.54 9.61 9.15
N TYR A 68 10.41 8.68 9.50
CA TYR A 68 10.03 7.42 10.14
C TYR A 68 10.02 7.60 11.66
N LEU A 69 8.91 7.26 12.30
CA LEU A 69 8.72 7.36 13.75
C LEU A 69 8.49 5.95 14.30
N TYR A 70 9.22 5.53 15.32
CA TYR A 70 9.08 4.17 15.85
C TYR A 70 8.12 4.14 17.05
N THR A 71 7.21 3.17 17.09
CA THR A 71 6.27 2.96 18.20
C THR A 71 6.60 1.71 19.02
N GLN A 72 6.16 1.71 20.29
CA GLN A 72 6.27 0.58 21.23
C GLN A 72 4.88 0.00 21.58
N SER A 73 3.95 -0.01 20.63
CA SER A 73 2.62 -0.58 20.83
C SER A 73 2.72 -2.04 21.29
N ARG A 74 1.90 -2.42 22.27
CA ARG A 74 1.81 -3.81 22.79
C ARG A 74 0.75 -4.66 22.09
N GLN A 75 0.13 -4.11 21.05
CA GLN A 75 -0.87 -4.79 20.21
C GLN A 75 -0.64 -4.38 18.75
N ILE A 76 -0.92 -5.31 17.84
CA ILE A 76 -0.72 -5.11 16.39
C ILE A 76 -1.94 -5.46 15.53
N LEU A 77 -2.88 -6.25 16.07
CA LEU A 77 -4.14 -6.56 15.41
C LEU A 77 -5.26 -5.66 15.94
N THR A 78 -5.93 -4.96 15.03
CA THR A 78 -7.14 -4.18 15.30
C THR A 78 -8.33 -4.91 14.68
N GLU A 79 -9.40 -5.16 15.44
CA GLU A 79 -10.64 -5.73 14.89
C GLU A 79 -11.28 -4.71 13.94
N ASN A 80 -11.72 -5.15 12.76
CA ASN A 80 -12.65 -4.38 11.95
C ASN A 80 -13.87 -5.21 11.56
N ALA A 81 -14.99 -4.52 11.35
CA ALA A 81 -15.89 -4.98 10.31
C ALA A 81 -15.05 -4.97 9.02
N GLY A 82 -14.83 -6.15 8.44
CA GLY A 82 -14.00 -6.28 7.25
C GLY A 82 -14.52 -5.39 6.12
N LEU A 83 -13.66 -5.08 5.15
CA LEU A 83 -14.08 -4.51 3.86
C LEU A 83 -15.14 -5.40 3.15
N TYR A 84 -15.37 -6.61 3.67
CA TYR A 84 -16.23 -7.67 3.13
C TYR A 84 -17.29 -8.18 4.13
N GLY A 85 -17.63 -7.40 5.17
CA GLY A 85 -18.81 -7.63 6.02
C GLY A 85 -18.63 -8.59 7.21
N ASP A 86 -17.70 -9.53 7.16
CA ASP A 86 -17.37 -10.39 8.30
C ASP A 86 -16.44 -9.73 9.33
N ARG A 87 -16.39 -10.26 10.55
CA ARG A 87 -15.40 -9.85 11.57
C ARG A 87 -13.98 -10.26 11.12
N GLY A 88 -13.19 -9.28 10.75
CA GLY A 88 -11.80 -9.42 10.33
C GLY A 88 -10.84 -8.74 11.29
N TRP A 89 -9.55 -8.96 11.04
CA TRP A 89 -8.47 -8.29 11.77
C TRP A 89 -7.60 -7.52 10.79
N GLN A 90 -7.21 -6.31 11.14
CA GLN A 90 -6.21 -5.54 10.39
C GLN A 90 -4.83 -5.69 11.01
N LEU A 91 -3.83 -5.89 10.16
CA LEU A 91 -2.41 -5.91 10.51
C LEU A 91 -1.71 -4.73 9.80
N GLN A 92 -1.17 -3.81 10.60
CA GLN A 92 -0.52 -2.59 10.11
C GLN A 92 0.88 -2.42 10.75
N PRO A 93 1.95 -2.98 10.14
CA PRO A 93 3.32 -2.72 10.58
C PRO A 93 3.76 -1.26 10.36
N TYR A 94 3.06 -0.57 9.47
CA TYR A 94 3.24 0.83 9.09
C TYR A 94 1.90 1.57 9.19
N SER A 95 1.91 2.80 9.71
CA SER A 95 0.73 3.68 9.73
C SER A 95 1.09 5.05 9.16
N GLY A 96 0.25 5.58 8.26
CA GLY A 96 0.60 6.70 7.38
C GLY A 96 1.34 6.24 6.13
N CYS A 97 1.41 7.12 5.12
CA CYS A 97 2.03 6.80 3.83
C CYS A 97 3.24 7.69 3.56
N ALA A 98 4.30 7.10 2.99
CA ALA A 98 5.45 7.83 2.46
C ALA A 98 5.26 8.31 1.01
N LYS A 99 4.26 7.77 0.31
CA LYS A 99 3.95 8.03 -1.10
C LYS A 99 2.93 9.15 -1.22
N ASP A 100 3.01 9.95 -2.28
CA ASP A 100 2.13 11.10 -2.48
C ASP A 100 0.85 10.69 -3.21
N VAL A 101 -0.29 11.22 -2.75
CA VAL A 101 -1.56 11.18 -3.50
C VAL A 101 -2.04 12.62 -3.61
N GLN A 102 -2.24 13.11 -4.83
CA GLN A 102 -2.77 14.45 -5.02
C GLN A 102 -4.29 14.45 -4.79
N PRO A 103 -4.83 15.39 -3.97
CA PRO A 103 -6.26 15.64 -4.02
C PRO A 103 -6.61 16.18 -5.42
N PRO A 104 -7.77 15.81 -5.99
CA PRO A 104 -8.17 16.27 -7.31
C PRO A 104 -8.20 17.81 -7.37
N HIS A 105 -7.78 18.40 -8.48
CA HIS A 105 -7.65 19.86 -8.65
C HIS A 105 -8.98 20.64 -8.59
N THR A 106 -10.12 19.96 -8.48
CA THR A 106 -11.36 20.57 -7.99
C THR A 106 -11.16 21.05 -6.56
N GLY A 107 -11.37 22.35 -6.30
CA GLY A 107 -11.13 23.02 -5.03
C GLY A 107 -12.03 22.58 -3.86
N ALA A 108 -12.03 21.29 -3.53
CA ALA A 108 -12.39 20.78 -2.22
C ALA A 108 -11.32 21.23 -1.23
N ALA A 109 -11.37 22.52 -0.87
CA ALA A 109 -10.76 23.00 0.35
C ALA A 109 -11.24 22.07 1.46
N THR A 110 -10.30 21.35 2.08
CA THR A 110 -10.58 20.62 3.31
C THR A 110 -11.05 21.66 4.30
N THR A 111 -12.37 21.80 4.48
CA THR A 111 -12.91 22.77 5.42
C THR A 111 -12.30 22.45 6.77
N ASP A 112 -11.57 23.40 7.38
CA ASP A 112 -11.02 23.29 8.74
C ASP A 112 -12.18 23.28 9.75
N LYS A 113 -13.00 22.23 9.69
CA LYS A 113 -13.96 21.86 10.70
C LYS A 113 -13.16 21.28 11.85
N ARG A 114 -12.51 22.18 12.59
CA ARG A 114 -12.03 21.89 13.95
C ARG A 114 -13.15 21.14 14.66
N PRO A 115 -12.92 19.89 15.12
CA PRO A 115 -13.96 19.19 15.85
C PRO A 115 -14.28 19.99 17.11
N LYS A 116 -15.48 20.56 17.17
CA LYS A 116 -16.01 21.22 18.38
C LYS A 116 -16.40 20.13 19.38
N GLY A 117 -15.40 19.60 20.07
CA GLY A 117 -15.56 18.62 21.12
C GLY A 117 -14.22 18.18 21.67
N ARG A 118 -14.08 18.14 23.00
CA ARG A 118 -12.99 17.41 23.66
C ARG A 118 -13.28 15.91 23.55
N SER A 119 -12.97 15.30 22.41
CA SER A 119 -12.68 13.86 22.38
C SER A 119 -11.20 13.65 22.63
N SER A 120 -10.86 12.55 23.32
CA SER A 120 -9.48 12.16 23.61
C SER A 120 -8.79 11.69 22.34
N ALA A 121 -8.11 12.59 21.64
CA ALA A 121 -7.39 12.32 20.40
C ALA A 121 -6.11 11.50 20.66
N THR A 122 -6.27 10.18 20.77
CA THR A 122 -5.18 9.20 20.91
C THR A 122 -5.19 8.08 19.85
N SER A 123 -6.11 8.11 18.87
CA SER A 123 -6.12 7.14 17.77
C SER A 123 -5.20 7.54 16.61
N ALA A 124 -4.51 6.55 16.04
CA ALA A 124 -3.59 6.73 14.91
C ALA A 124 -4.26 7.30 13.65
N GLU A 125 -5.57 7.12 13.51
CA GLU A 125 -6.42 7.65 12.43
C GLU A 125 -6.37 9.20 12.38
N THR A 126 -6.40 9.87 13.55
CA THR A 126 -6.30 11.34 13.62
C THR A 126 -4.91 11.85 13.22
N PHE A 127 -3.89 10.99 13.29
CA PHE A 127 -2.53 11.31 12.88
C PHE A 127 -2.32 11.11 11.37
N ALA A 128 -2.95 10.09 10.78
CA ALA A 128 -2.88 9.79 9.35
C ALA A 128 -3.45 10.95 8.50
N ASP A 129 -4.63 11.45 8.83
CA ASP A 129 -5.32 12.54 8.12
C ASP A 129 -4.41 13.79 7.92
N ARG A 130 -3.74 14.23 8.98
CA ARG A 130 -2.89 15.45 8.96
C ARG A 130 -1.48 15.22 8.39
N SER A 131 -1.19 14.02 7.89
CA SER A 131 0.12 13.63 7.33
C SER A 131 0.19 13.79 5.80
N ASN A 132 -0.94 13.76 5.10
CA ASN A 132 -0.96 13.69 3.64
C ASN A 132 -1.07 15.05 2.91
N THR A 133 -1.02 16.18 3.65
CA THR A 133 -1.03 17.53 3.05
C THR A 133 0.16 17.74 2.09
N PRO A 134 -0.03 18.22 0.85
CA PRO A 134 1.05 18.56 -0.07
C PRO A 134 2.05 19.57 0.53
N GLY A 135 3.34 19.42 0.22
CA GLY A 135 4.41 20.31 0.71
C GLY A 135 4.81 20.13 2.19
N ARG A 136 4.18 19.18 2.92
CA ARG A 136 4.57 18.83 4.30
C ARG A 136 5.38 17.55 4.32
N ALA A 137 6.40 17.50 5.18
CA ALA A 137 7.21 16.30 5.38
C ALA A 137 6.34 15.12 5.87
N ARG A 138 6.40 14.00 5.13
CA ARG A 138 5.58 12.79 5.35
C ARG A 138 5.97 12.14 6.68
N ARG A 139 5.02 11.45 7.31
CA ARG A 139 5.26 10.71 8.57
C ARG A 139 4.73 9.30 8.43
N VAL A 140 5.61 8.32 8.55
CA VAL A 140 5.27 6.91 8.65
C VAL A 140 5.63 6.44 10.05
N VAL A 141 4.63 6.00 10.81
CA VAL A 141 4.85 5.31 12.07
C VAL A 141 5.18 3.85 11.76
N VAL A 142 6.27 3.35 12.31
CA VAL A 142 6.78 1.99 12.15
C VAL A 142 6.62 1.27 13.48
N ASN A 143 5.96 0.10 13.49
CA ASN A 143 5.99 -0.80 14.65
C ASN A 143 7.00 -1.94 14.41
N PRO A 144 8.24 -1.84 14.91
CA PRO A 144 9.27 -2.85 14.64
C PRO A 144 8.96 -4.21 15.28
N ALA A 145 8.14 -4.25 16.33
CA ALA A 145 7.73 -5.48 17.03
C ALA A 145 6.52 -6.18 16.39
N SER A 146 6.08 -5.75 15.19
CA SER A 146 4.88 -6.30 14.54
C SER A 146 4.91 -7.82 14.33
N PRO A 147 6.02 -8.43 13.88
CA PRO A 147 6.10 -9.89 13.72
C PRO A 147 5.97 -10.65 15.05
N GLU A 148 6.64 -10.15 16.10
CA GLU A 148 6.66 -10.75 17.43
C GLU A 148 5.27 -10.70 18.08
N LEU A 149 4.64 -9.51 18.09
CA LEU A 149 3.29 -9.30 18.63
C LEU A 149 2.25 -10.12 17.86
N LEU A 150 2.43 -10.30 16.55
CA LEU A 150 1.58 -11.15 15.73
C LEU A 150 1.76 -12.62 16.14
N GLN A 151 2.99 -13.10 16.28
CA GLN A 151 3.29 -14.47 16.70
C GLN A 151 2.70 -14.79 18.08
N GLU A 152 2.85 -13.89 19.05
CA GLU A 152 2.23 -14.00 20.38
C GLU A 152 0.70 -14.08 20.29
N THR A 153 0.08 -13.24 19.45
CA THR A 153 -1.38 -13.20 19.27
C THR A 153 -1.89 -14.50 18.64
N LEU A 154 -1.26 -14.99 17.57
CA LEU A 154 -1.67 -16.23 16.89
C LEU A 154 -1.39 -17.50 17.71
N ALA A 155 -0.41 -17.47 18.62
CA ALA A 155 -0.12 -18.57 19.54
C ALA A 155 -1.13 -18.68 20.72
N SER A 156 -1.95 -17.64 20.94
CA SER A 156 -2.94 -17.62 22.03
C SER A 156 -4.05 -18.65 21.82
N ARG A 157 -4.40 -19.40 22.87
CA ARG A 157 -5.55 -20.34 22.86
C ARG A 157 -6.90 -19.66 22.60
N ARG A 158 -6.96 -18.33 22.77
CA ARG A 158 -8.13 -17.50 22.47
C ARG A 158 -8.23 -17.14 20.98
N TRP A 159 -7.14 -17.25 20.21
CA TRP A 159 -7.18 -16.99 18.77
C TRP A 159 -8.16 -17.95 18.08
N ARG A 160 -8.89 -17.42 17.11
CA ARG A 160 -9.74 -18.16 16.19
C ARG A 160 -9.32 -17.71 14.81
N SER A 161 -8.92 -18.67 13.96
CA SER A 161 -8.39 -18.36 12.63
C SER A 161 -9.44 -17.59 11.84
N ALA A 162 -9.08 -16.37 11.46
CA ALA A 162 -9.92 -15.43 10.73
C ALA A 162 -9.02 -14.65 9.76
N PRO A 163 -9.55 -14.16 8.63
CA PRO A 163 -8.76 -13.38 7.67
C PRO A 163 -8.11 -12.15 8.33
N ILE A 164 -6.80 -12.01 8.12
CA ILE A 164 -6.04 -10.82 8.48
C ILE A 164 -5.84 -9.97 7.22
N THR A 165 -6.40 -8.76 7.21
CA THR A 165 -6.16 -7.76 6.18
C THR A 165 -4.87 -7.01 6.49
N LEU A 166 -3.84 -7.25 5.68
CA LEU A 166 -2.59 -6.51 5.71
C LEU A 166 -2.77 -5.24 4.87
N ALA A 167 -2.40 -4.09 5.45
CA ALA A 167 -2.51 -2.76 4.83
C ALA A 167 -3.94 -2.23 4.55
N GLY A 168 -4.88 -2.44 5.49
CA GLY A 168 -6.25 -1.92 5.38
C GLY A 168 -6.42 -0.39 5.40
N ALA A 169 -5.39 0.39 5.77
CA ALA A 169 -5.43 1.86 5.81
C ALA A 169 -4.14 2.56 5.36
N SER A 170 -3.04 1.83 5.16
CA SER A 170 -1.74 2.35 4.72
C SER A 170 -0.95 1.20 4.11
N ASP A 171 -0.33 1.42 2.95
CA ASP A 171 0.37 0.37 2.20
C ASP A 171 1.46 -0.28 3.05
N CYS A 172 1.54 -1.61 3.01
CA CYS A 172 2.52 -2.39 3.75
C CYS A 172 3.89 -2.39 3.06
N TYR A 173 3.91 -2.16 1.76
CA TYR A 173 5.12 -2.04 0.96
C TYR A 173 5.53 -0.56 0.80
N GLN A 174 5.76 0.09 1.95
CA GLN A 174 6.41 1.40 2.03
C GLN A 174 7.86 1.32 1.53
N PRO A 175 8.50 2.43 1.10
CA PRO A 175 9.91 2.41 0.67
C PRO A 175 10.87 1.78 1.70
N ILE A 176 10.63 2.00 2.99
CA ILE A 176 11.43 1.44 4.10
C ILE A 176 11.26 -0.09 4.28
N GLU A 177 10.18 -0.70 3.77
CA GLU A 177 9.96 -2.15 3.81
C GLU A 177 11.02 -2.93 3.00
N ARG A 178 11.71 -2.27 2.06
CA ARG A 178 12.89 -2.84 1.37
C ARG A 178 14.04 -3.14 2.34
N GLN A 179 14.15 -2.38 3.44
CA GLN A 179 15.19 -2.51 4.46
C GLN A 179 14.71 -3.32 5.67
N LEU A 180 13.57 -2.93 6.27
CA LEU A 180 13.12 -3.51 7.55
C LEU A 180 12.45 -4.88 7.40
N ARG A 181 11.88 -5.19 6.22
CA ARG A 181 11.23 -6.47 5.91
C ARG A 181 10.13 -6.90 6.90
N LEU A 182 9.47 -5.95 7.58
CA LEU A 182 8.46 -6.23 8.61
C LEU A 182 7.25 -6.94 8.01
N THR A 183 6.79 -6.51 6.85
CA THR A 183 5.68 -7.18 6.14
C THR A 183 6.04 -8.61 5.78
N ARG A 184 7.26 -8.86 5.30
CA ARG A 184 7.73 -10.23 5.05
C ARG A 184 7.77 -11.06 6.32
N ARG A 185 8.36 -10.55 7.41
CA ARG A 185 8.44 -11.28 8.70
C ARG A 185 7.04 -11.58 9.25
N CYS A 186 6.08 -10.68 9.08
CA CYS A 186 4.68 -10.95 9.36
C CYS A 186 4.09 -12.06 8.47
N LEU A 187 4.40 -12.09 7.17
CA LEU A 187 3.98 -13.17 6.26
C LEU A 187 4.60 -14.52 6.61
N GLU A 188 5.85 -14.55 7.11
CA GLU A 188 6.51 -15.75 7.62
C GLU A 188 5.75 -16.32 8.84
N VAL A 189 5.35 -15.46 9.77
CA VAL A 189 4.50 -15.81 10.93
C VAL A 189 3.11 -16.30 10.49
N LEU A 190 2.46 -15.63 9.55
CA LEU A 190 1.15 -16.02 9.01
C LEU A 190 1.21 -17.37 8.27
N ALA A 191 2.28 -17.61 7.49
CA ALA A 191 2.53 -18.87 6.80
C ALA A 191 2.77 -20.03 7.79
N ALA A 192 3.54 -19.80 8.86
CA ALA A 192 3.77 -20.79 9.92
C ALA A 192 2.48 -21.12 10.68
N ALA A 193 1.65 -20.11 11.00
CA ALA A 193 0.36 -20.27 11.64
C ALA A 193 -0.75 -20.81 10.71
N ARG A 194 -0.51 -20.79 9.38
CA ARG A 194 -1.51 -21.05 8.33
C ARG A 194 -2.75 -20.15 8.44
N ASN A 195 -2.58 -18.93 8.95
CA ASN A 195 -3.68 -18.00 9.09
C ASN A 195 -3.97 -17.31 7.75
N PRO A 196 -5.25 -17.21 7.30
CA PRO A 196 -5.57 -16.52 6.07
C PRO A 196 -5.15 -15.05 6.08
N VAL A 197 -4.64 -14.57 4.96
CA VAL A 197 -4.22 -13.17 4.75
C VAL A 197 -4.80 -12.59 3.46
N VAL A 198 -5.22 -11.33 3.52
CA VAL A 198 -5.56 -10.51 2.34
C VAL A 198 -4.63 -9.31 2.34
N ILE A 199 -3.88 -9.07 1.27
CA ILE A 199 -2.96 -7.93 1.15
C ILE A 199 -3.58 -6.88 0.24
N HIS A 200 -3.60 -5.63 0.68
CA HIS A 200 -3.84 -4.48 -0.19
C HIS A 200 -2.53 -3.73 -0.45
N THR A 201 -2.21 -3.44 -1.70
CA THR A 201 -1.00 -2.66 -2.03
C THR A 201 -1.10 -1.93 -3.36
N THR A 202 -0.25 -0.92 -3.52
CA THR A 202 0.01 -0.22 -4.77
C THR A 202 1.40 -0.55 -5.33
N SER A 203 2.13 -1.51 -4.72
CA SER A 203 3.53 -1.78 -5.03
C SER A 203 3.78 -3.18 -5.58
N ASP A 204 4.63 -3.24 -6.59
CA ASP A 204 5.28 -4.45 -7.12
C ASP A 204 6.23 -5.12 -6.11
N LEU A 205 6.62 -4.46 -5.02
CA LEU A 205 7.49 -5.04 -3.99
C LEU A 205 6.87 -6.30 -3.33
N VAL A 206 5.54 -6.48 -3.43
CA VAL A 206 4.85 -7.74 -3.07
C VAL A 206 5.43 -8.97 -3.78
N LEU A 207 6.02 -8.80 -4.97
CA LEU A 207 6.66 -9.87 -5.72
C LEU A 207 7.91 -10.45 -5.04
N ARG A 208 8.51 -9.73 -4.08
CA ARG A 208 9.60 -10.23 -3.23
C ARG A 208 9.16 -11.43 -2.39
N ASP A 209 7.88 -11.46 -2.01
CA ASP A 209 7.34 -12.42 -1.04
C ASP A 209 6.45 -13.48 -1.72
N LEU A 210 6.62 -13.66 -3.04
CA LEU A 210 5.98 -14.70 -3.87
C LEU A 210 6.13 -16.12 -3.29
N ASP A 211 7.27 -16.42 -2.66
CA ASP A 211 7.57 -17.71 -2.06
C ASP A 211 6.62 -18.07 -0.91
N LEU A 212 6.36 -17.09 -0.04
CA LEU A 212 5.42 -17.20 1.08
C LEU A 212 3.97 -17.19 0.59
N LEU A 213 3.65 -16.25 -0.32
CA LEU A 213 2.30 -16.05 -0.83
C LEU A 213 1.81 -17.24 -1.67
N ALA A 214 2.66 -17.83 -2.52
CA ALA A 214 2.32 -19.06 -3.24
C ALA A 214 2.13 -20.25 -2.28
N GLY A 215 2.90 -20.31 -1.19
CA GLY A 215 2.74 -21.31 -0.12
C GLY A 215 1.38 -21.24 0.59
N LEU A 216 0.93 -20.02 0.89
CA LEU A 216 -0.40 -19.73 1.47
C LEU A 216 -1.53 -19.91 0.44
N ALA A 217 -1.34 -19.47 -0.81
CA ALA A 217 -2.33 -19.58 -1.88
C ALA A 217 -2.67 -21.03 -2.23
N ARG A 218 -1.68 -21.96 -2.23
CA ARG A 218 -1.92 -23.41 -2.37
C ARG A 218 -2.84 -24.00 -1.28
N ARG A 219 -3.04 -23.29 -0.17
CA ARG A 219 -3.95 -23.66 0.94
C ARG A 219 -5.25 -22.85 0.96
N ARG A 220 -5.49 -22.02 -0.07
CA ARG A 220 -6.55 -21.00 -0.11
C ARG A 220 -6.46 -20.04 1.09
N SER A 221 -5.25 -19.65 1.48
CA SER A 221 -4.98 -18.80 2.66
C SER A 221 -4.27 -17.48 2.32
N ALA A 222 -4.19 -17.10 1.05
CA ALA A 222 -3.71 -15.79 0.61
C ALA A 222 -4.52 -15.26 -0.57
N GLN A 223 -4.80 -13.96 -0.56
CA GLN A 223 -5.25 -13.16 -1.71
C GLN A 223 -4.48 -11.84 -1.74
N VAL A 224 -4.17 -11.34 -2.93
CA VAL A 224 -3.53 -10.02 -3.12
C VAL A 224 -4.45 -9.11 -3.92
N HIS A 225 -4.61 -7.87 -3.47
CA HIS A 225 -5.39 -6.82 -4.09
C HIS A 225 -4.42 -5.71 -4.50
N LEU A 226 -4.32 -5.42 -5.82
CA LEU A 226 -3.52 -4.30 -6.33
C LEU A 226 -4.44 -3.17 -6.81
N SER A 227 -4.19 -1.94 -6.35
CA SER A 227 -4.93 -0.78 -6.86
C SER A 227 -4.41 -0.35 -8.23
N LEU A 228 -5.29 -0.18 -9.20
CA LEU A 228 -5.01 0.36 -10.53
C LEU A 228 -5.93 1.55 -10.80
N THR A 229 -5.35 2.74 -10.71
CA THR A 229 -6.05 4.03 -10.78
C THR A 229 -6.26 4.50 -12.21
N THR A 230 -5.32 4.16 -13.10
CA THR A 230 -5.28 4.50 -14.53
C THR A 230 -4.38 3.47 -15.22
N LEU A 231 -4.43 3.38 -16.55
CA LEU A 231 -3.44 2.66 -17.36
C LEU A 231 -2.32 3.58 -17.90
N ASP A 232 -2.43 4.88 -17.73
CA ASP A 232 -1.46 5.88 -18.16
C ASP A 232 -0.44 6.16 -17.04
N ASP A 233 0.82 5.77 -17.27
CA ASP A 233 1.93 5.99 -16.33
C ASP A 233 2.23 7.50 -16.12
N GLU A 234 1.98 8.39 -17.10
CA GLU A 234 2.16 9.84 -16.93
C GLU A 234 1.05 10.46 -16.08
N LEU A 235 -0.20 9.98 -16.25
CA LEU A 235 -1.31 10.37 -15.38
C LEU A 235 -1.12 9.83 -13.96
N ALA A 236 -0.61 8.60 -13.82
CA ALA A 236 -0.32 7.99 -12.53
C ALA A 236 0.77 8.74 -11.75
N GLU A 237 1.88 9.15 -12.37
CA GLU A 237 2.92 9.94 -11.70
C GLU A 237 2.39 11.29 -11.20
N ARG A 238 1.37 11.86 -11.87
CA ARG A 238 0.70 13.09 -11.44
C ARG A 238 -0.31 12.88 -10.32
N LEU A 239 -1.06 11.78 -10.34
CA LEU A 239 -2.09 11.45 -9.33
C LEU A 239 -1.51 10.85 -8.06
N GLU A 240 -0.57 9.92 -8.20
CA GLU A 240 -0.01 9.06 -7.15
C GLU A 240 1.55 9.07 -7.13
N PRO A 241 2.23 10.23 -7.07
CA PRO A 241 3.69 10.27 -7.15
C PRO A 241 4.40 9.35 -6.14
N GLY A 242 5.42 8.63 -6.59
CA GLY A 242 6.17 7.68 -5.77
C GLY A 242 5.46 6.35 -5.46
N HIS A 243 4.30 6.09 -6.07
CA HIS A 243 3.72 4.75 -6.16
C HIS A 243 4.39 3.97 -7.31
N THR A 244 4.20 2.65 -7.37
CA THR A 244 4.67 1.86 -8.53
C THR A 244 3.80 2.23 -9.74
N GLN A 245 4.38 2.33 -10.94
CA GLN A 245 3.63 2.69 -12.14
C GLN A 245 2.59 1.62 -12.55
N PRO A 246 1.43 2.00 -13.12
CA PRO A 246 0.41 1.07 -13.63
C PRO A 246 0.94 -0.10 -14.45
N SER A 247 1.85 0.17 -15.38
CA SER A 247 2.51 -0.86 -16.21
C SER A 247 3.20 -1.95 -15.36
N ALA A 248 3.92 -1.54 -14.31
CA ALA A 248 4.57 -2.44 -13.36
C ALA A 248 3.57 -3.11 -12.39
N ARG A 249 2.46 -2.46 -12.03
CA ARG A 249 1.36 -3.09 -11.26
C ARG A 249 0.69 -4.21 -12.08
N LEU A 250 0.44 -4.01 -13.37
CA LEU A 250 -0.06 -5.05 -14.29
C LEU A 250 0.91 -6.22 -14.44
N ALA A 251 2.22 -5.94 -14.59
CA ALA A 251 3.24 -6.98 -14.59
C ALA A 251 3.28 -7.77 -13.28
N ALA A 252 3.05 -7.12 -12.14
CA ALA A 252 2.94 -7.78 -10.84
C ALA A 252 1.69 -8.67 -10.72
N ILE A 253 0.53 -8.20 -11.20
CA ILE A 253 -0.70 -9.00 -11.26
C ILE A 253 -0.47 -10.29 -12.04
N ARG A 254 0.16 -10.21 -13.23
CA ARG A 254 0.51 -11.40 -14.03
C ARG A 254 1.41 -12.36 -13.28
N ARG A 255 2.50 -11.89 -12.69
CA ARG A 255 3.43 -12.74 -11.93
C ARG A 255 2.81 -13.38 -10.68
N LEU A 256 1.85 -12.72 -10.04
CA LEU A 256 1.08 -13.29 -8.93
C LEU A 256 0.11 -14.37 -9.42
N ALA A 257 -0.62 -14.10 -10.51
CA ALA A 257 -1.55 -15.04 -11.13
C ALA A 257 -0.84 -16.31 -11.64
N ASP A 258 0.31 -16.15 -12.31
CA ASP A 258 1.19 -17.23 -12.79
C ASP A 258 1.71 -18.11 -11.64
N ALA A 259 2.00 -17.50 -10.47
CA ALA A 259 2.36 -18.21 -9.24
C ALA A 259 1.16 -18.89 -8.54
N GLY A 260 -0.04 -18.83 -9.13
CA GLY A 260 -1.27 -19.42 -8.62
C GLY A 260 -1.98 -18.60 -7.54
N ILE A 261 -1.48 -17.39 -7.22
CA ILE A 261 -2.00 -16.56 -6.13
C ILE A 261 -3.30 -15.86 -6.59
N PRO A 262 -4.43 -16.05 -5.88
CA PRO A 262 -5.66 -15.30 -6.14
C PRO A 262 -5.38 -13.79 -6.09
N THR A 263 -5.54 -13.13 -7.23
CA THR A 263 -5.24 -11.70 -7.39
C THR A 263 -6.50 -10.96 -7.79
N SER A 264 -6.75 -9.83 -7.14
CA SER A 264 -7.87 -8.91 -7.38
C SER A 264 -7.32 -7.54 -7.76
N VAL A 265 -8.09 -6.76 -8.52
CA VAL A 265 -7.78 -5.36 -8.79
C VAL A 265 -8.74 -4.44 -8.06
N VAL A 266 -8.23 -3.35 -7.51
CA VAL A 266 -9.05 -2.27 -6.94
C VAL A 266 -8.94 -1.08 -7.90
N ALA A 267 -10.00 -0.83 -8.67
CA ALA A 267 -10.08 0.30 -9.59
C ALA A 267 -10.43 1.57 -8.81
N ALA A 268 -9.48 2.11 -8.05
CA ALA A 268 -9.69 3.27 -7.18
C ALA A 268 -8.37 4.02 -6.92
N PRO A 269 -8.41 5.36 -6.75
CA PRO A 269 -9.60 6.21 -6.78
C PRO A 269 -10.11 6.51 -8.20
N ILE A 270 -11.43 6.42 -8.40
CA ILE A 270 -12.08 6.94 -9.62
C ILE A 270 -12.47 8.40 -9.41
N LEU A 271 -12.03 9.24 -10.34
CA LEU A 271 -12.20 10.68 -10.38
C LEU A 271 -13.01 11.04 -11.64
N PRO A 272 -14.27 11.49 -11.49
CA PRO A 272 -15.14 11.82 -12.62
C PRO A 272 -14.53 12.82 -13.60
N GLY A 273 -14.61 12.53 -14.89
CA GLY A 273 -14.03 13.34 -15.96
C GLY A 273 -12.50 13.30 -16.05
N LEU A 274 -11.82 12.40 -15.34
CA LEU A 274 -10.37 12.23 -15.41
C LEU A 274 -9.95 10.79 -15.76
N ASN A 275 -10.39 9.79 -15.00
CA ASN A 275 -10.07 8.37 -15.20
C ASN A 275 -11.30 7.43 -15.11
N ASP A 276 -12.50 7.99 -14.92
CA ASP A 276 -13.76 7.25 -14.91
C ASP A 276 -14.05 6.53 -16.24
N SER A 277 -13.70 7.16 -17.36
CA SER A 277 -13.77 6.54 -18.69
C SER A 277 -12.81 5.35 -18.88
N GLU A 278 -11.78 5.20 -18.05
CA GLU A 278 -10.80 4.10 -18.14
C GLU A 278 -11.28 2.80 -17.50
N ILE A 279 -12.32 2.80 -16.67
CA ILE A 279 -12.75 1.61 -15.91
C ILE A 279 -12.85 0.34 -16.78
N PRO A 280 -13.49 0.34 -17.98
CA PRO A 280 -13.56 -0.85 -18.81
C PRO A 280 -12.19 -1.33 -19.31
N ALA A 281 -11.28 -0.40 -19.60
CA ALA A 281 -9.92 -0.70 -20.05
C ALA A 281 -9.07 -1.26 -18.90
N ILE A 282 -9.14 -0.65 -17.71
CA ILE A 282 -8.46 -1.14 -16.48
C ILE A 282 -8.90 -2.58 -16.17
N LEU A 283 -10.22 -2.84 -16.16
CA LEU A 283 -10.75 -4.18 -15.90
C LEU A 283 -10.35 -5.19 -17.00
N GLY A 284 -10.35 -4.77 -18.27
CA GLY A 284 -9.89 -5.60 -19.38
C GLY A 284 -8.40 -5.98 -19.27
N ALA A 285 -7.53 -5.00 -19.00
CA ALA A 285 -6.10 -5.22 -18.80
C ALA A 285 -5.82 -6.09 -17.57
N ALA A 286 -6.54 -5.85 -16.46
CA ALA A 286 -6.46 -6.66 -15.24
C ALA A 286 -6.83 -8.13 -15.50
N ALA A 287 -7.93 -8.39 -16.22
CA ALA A 287 -8.34 -9.74 -16.59
C ALA A 287 -7.31 -10.43 -17.52
N GLN A 288 -6.76 -9.70 -18.50
CA GLN A 288 -5.66 -10.19 -19.36
C GLN A 288 -4.34 -10.40 -18.61
N ALA A 289 -4.16 -9.77 -17.45
CA ALA A 289 -3.08 -10.05 -16.51
C ALA A 289 -3.41 -11.19 -15.53
N GLY A 290 -4.60 -11.80 -15.59
CA GLY A 290 -4.97 -12.94 -14.74
C GLY A 290 -5.59 -12.58 -13.38
N ALA A 291 -6.02 -11.32 -13.18
CA ALA A 291 -6.87 -10.96 -12.05
C ALA A 291 -8.21 -11.73 -12.12
N ARG A 292 -8.70 -12.20 -10.97
CA ARG A 292 -9.89 -13.06 -10.85
C ARG A 292 -11.14 -12.33 -10.36
N SER A 293 -10.97 -11.13 -9.81
CA SER A 293 -12.01 -10.30 -9.21
C SER A 293 -11.63 -8.82 -9.29
N ALA A 294 -12.60 -7.94 -9.09
CA ALA A 294 -12.37 -6.51 -8.99
C ALA A 294 -13.24 -5.86 -7.89
N ALA A 295 -12.75 -4.75 -7.36
CA ALA A 295 -13.43 -3.82 -6.46
C ALA A 295 -13.17 -2.37 -6.90
N TRP A 296 -13.86 -1.41 -6.30
CA TRP A 296 -13.74 0.04 -6.53
C TRP A 296 -14.07 0.80 -5.24
#